data_AF-A0A965AYQ8-F1
#
_entry.id   AF-A0A965AYQ8-F1
#
_cell.length_a   1.000
_cell.length_b   1.000
_cell.length_c   1.000
_cell.angle_alpha   90.00
_cell.angle_beta   90.00
_cell.angle_gamma   90.00
#
_symmetry.space_group_name_H-M   'P 1'
#
loop_
_entity.id
_entity.type
_entity.pdbx_description
1 polymer ?
#
loop_
_entity_poly.entity_id
_entity_poly.type
_entity_poly.pdbx_seq_one_letter_code
_entity_poly.pdbx_strand_id
1 'polypeptide(L)'
;EKIPRELEEAAFVDGASRIYTLRRVVLPLAVPGLIVVGVAVFIGAYAQQYLFAITFNQTRELQPLPAGLNEFIGYQSVNWNEMMAAALVGVLPVMVIFLFLQKYLVAGLTAGAVKE
;
A
#
# COMPACT_ATOMS: atom_id res chain seq x y z
N GLU A 1 13.49 -13.82 -6.87
CA GLU A 1 13.43 -15.24 -7.26
C GLU A 1 12.44 -15.55 -8.39
N LYS A 2 11.24 -14.96 -8.45
CA LYS A 2 10.26 -15.30 -9.51
C LYS A 2 10.56 -14.80 -10.93
N ILE A 3 11.56 -13.95 -11.12
CA ILE A 3 11.96 -13.46 -12.46
C ILE A 3 13.19 -14.29 -12.88
N PRO A 4 13.07 -15.16 -13.90
CA PRO A 4 14.17 -15.98 -14.39
C PRO A 4 15.33 -15.09 -14.85
N ARG A 5 16.55 -15.39 -14.40
CA ARG A 5 17.76 -14.68 -14.86
C ARG A 5 17.99 -14.85 -16.36
N GLU A 6 17.52 -15.97 -16.91
CA GLU A 6 17.54 -16.29 -18.34
C GLU A 6 16.88 -15.20 -19.21
N LEU A 7 15.86 -14.51 -18.71
CA LEU A 7 15.22 -13.41 -19.44
C LEU A 7 16.11 -12.16 -19.55
N GLU A 8 16.91 -11.88 -18.53
CA GLU A 8 17.89 -10.79 -18.58
C GLU A 8 19.08 -11.15 -19.48
N GLU A 9 19.53 -12.41 -19.42
CA GLU A 9 20.60 -12.94 -20.26
C GLU A 9 20.21 -12.96 -21.74
N ALA A 10 18.98 -13.38 -22.07
CA ALA A 10 18.45 -13.32 -23.43
C ALA A 10 18.39 -11.88 -23.96
N ALA A 11 17.90 -10.93 -23.17
CA ALA A 11 17.88 -9.51 -23.55
C ALA A 11 19.29 -8.94 -23.77
N PHE A 12 20.28 -9.42 -23.00
CA PHE A 12 21.69 -9.04 -23.20
C PHE A 12 22.27 -9.62 -24.49
N VAL A 13 21.96 -10.88 -24.82
CA VAL A 13 22.36 -11.52 -26.09
C VAL A 13 21.72 -10.80 -27.30
N ASP A 14 20.48 -10.30 -27.15
CA ASP A 14 19.80 -9.45 -28.15
C ASP A 14 20.38 -8.02 -28.26
N GLY A 15 21.45 -7.70 -27.51
CA GLY A 15 22.13 -6.41 -27.57
C GLY A 15 21.39 -5.28 -26.84
N ALA A 16 20.40 -5.60 -26.01
CA ALA A 16 19.67 -4.60 -25.26
C ALA A 16 20.53 -3.94 -24.16
N SER A 17 20.38 -2.63 -23.98
CA SER A 17 21.03 -1.92 -22.88
C SER A 17 20.41 -2.29 -21.52
N ARG A 18 21.18 -2.24 -20.43
CA ARG A 18 20.71 -2.57 -19.08
C ARG A 18 19.45 -1.80 -18.65
N ILE A 19 19.35 -0.51 -19.01
CA ILE A 19 18.18 0.32 -18.71
C ILE A 19 16.97 -0.13 -19.52
N TYR A 20 17.17 -0.53 -20.77
CA TYR A 20 16.11 -1.11 -21.61
C TYR A 20 15.59 -2.41 -21.00
N THR A 21 16.49 -3.34 -20.67
CA THR A 21 16.13 -4.63 -20.04
C THR A 21 15.36 -4.42 -18.74
N LEU A 22 15.82 -3.51 -17.89
CA LEU A 22 15.12 -3.16 -16.65
C LEU A 22 13.69 -2.68 -16.92
N ARG A 23 13.50 -1.70 -17.81
CA ARG A 23 12.17 -1.09 -18.03
C ARG A 23 11.22 -1.95 -18.85
N ARG A 24 11.71 -2.67 -19.84
CA ARG A 24 10.88 -3.40 -20.83
C ARG A 24 10.73 -4.88 -20.53
N VAL A 25 11.66 -5.49 -19.80
CA VAL A 25 11.63 -6.94 -19.52
C VAL A 25 11.31 -7.16 -18.05
N VAL A 26 12.10 -6.59 -17.14
CA VAL A 26 11.99 -6.86 -15.70
C VAL A 26 10.80 -6.13 -15.06
N LEU A 27 10.64 -4.84 -15.33
CA LEU A 27 9.62 -4.00 -14.69
C LEU A 27 8.19 -4.54 -14.90
N PRO A 28 7.74 -4.89 -16.13
CA PRO A 28 6.38 -5.36 -16.35
C PRO A 28 6.08 -6.68 -15.62
N LEU A 29 7.08 -7.56 -15.49
CA LEU A 29 6.98 -8.81 -14.73
C LEU A 29 6.90 -8.55 -13.21
N ALA A 30 7.55 -7.49 -12.74
CA ALA A 30 7.51 -7.07 -11.34
C ALA A 30 6.26 -6.26 -10.96
N VAL A 31 5.54 -5.67 -11.93
CA VAL A 31 4.36 -4.80 -11.69
C VAL A 31 3.33 -5.41 -10.73
N PRO A 32 2.90 -6.68 -10.88
CA PRO A 32 1.93 -7.27 -9.95
C PRO A 32 2.43 -7.31 -8.50
N GLY A 33 3.72 -7.59 -8.30
CA GLY A 33 4.35 -7.57 -6.97
C GLY A 33 4.48 -6.15 -6.41
N LEU A 34 4.88 -5.20 -7.25
CA LEU A 34 4.96 -3.78 -6.87
C LEU A 34 3.61 -3.21 -6.45
N ILE A 35 2.55 -3.61 -7.14
CA ILE A 35 1.17 -3.24 -6.79
C ILE A 35 0.84 -3.72 -5.36
N VAL A 36 1.15 -4.96 -5.03
CA VAL A 36 0.86 -5.54 -3.71
C VAL A 36 1.61 -4.79 -2.61
N VAL A 37 2.90 -4.57 -2.82
CA VAL A 37 3.74 -3.79 -1.89
C VAL A 37 3.22 -2.37 -1.75
N GLY A 38 2.87 -1.71 -2.86
CA GLY A 38 2.33 -0.36 -2.85
C GLY A 38 1.04 -0.23 -2.03
N VAL A 39 0.12 -1.19 -2.16
CA VAL A 39 -1.11 -1.21 -1.36
C VAL A 39 -0.81 -1.48 0.12
N ALA A 40 0.06 -2.43 0.43
CA ALA A 40 0.44 -2.72 1.81
C ALA A 40 1.08 -1.50 2.49
N VAL A 41 2.01 -0.82 1.79
CA VAL A 41 2.64 0.42 2.27
C VAL A 41 1.61 1.53 2.42
N PHE A 42 0.68 1.68 1.47
CA PHE A 42 -0.40 2.66 1.56
C PHE A 42 -1.26 2.44 2.81
N ILE A 43 -1.71 1.20 3.06
CA ILE A 43 -2.54 0.87 4.23
C ILE A 43 -1.76 1.14 5.53
N GLY A 44 -0.48 0.74 5.59
CA GLY A 44 0.37 1.00 6.75
C GLY A 44 0.55 2.49 7.01
N ALA A 45 0.86 3.27 5.97
CA ALA A 45 1.01 4.71 6.08
C ALA A 45 -0.30 5.41 6.48
N TYR A 46 -1.41 5.02 5.87
CA TYR A 46 -2.71 5.68 6.03
C TYR A 46 -3.38 5.37 7.39
N ALA A 47 -3.38 4.11 7.82
CA ALA A 47 -4.14 3.67 8.98
C ALA A 47 -3.30 3.48 10.25
N GLN A 48 -2.00 3.19 10.12
CA GLN A 48 -1.17 2.76 11.27
C GLN A 48 -0.25 3.86 11.80
N GLN A 49 -0.03 4.95 11.06
CA GLN A 49 0.89 6.03 11.45
C GLN A 49 0.30 7.05 12.45
N TYR A 50 -0.45 6.57 13.44
CA TYR A 50 -1.03 7.42 14.49
C TYR A 50 0.05 8.06 15.39
N LEU A 51 0.97 7.23 15.93
CA LEU A 51 1.96 7.68 16.91
C LEU A 51 2.92 8.75 16.35
N PHE A 52 3.35 8.58 15.10
CA PHE A 52 4.19 9.58 14.44
C PHE A 52 3.44 10.90 14.25
N ALA A 53 2.17 10.85 13.86
CA ALA A 53 1.40 12.06 13.62
C ALA A 53 1.16 12.89 14.88
N ILE A 54 0.77 12.27 15.99
CA ILE A 54 0.54 13.03 17.24
C ILE A 54 1.84 13.59 17.85
N THR A 55 2.99 12.98 17.52
CA THR A 55 4.29 13.38 18.07
C THR A 55 4.92 14.52 17.27
N PHE A 56 4.85 14.45 15.94
CA PHE A 56 5.54 15.40 15.06
C PHE A 56 4.63 16.48 14.46
N ASN A 57 3.33 16.23 14.37
CA ASN A 57 2.40 17.08 13.63
C ASN A 57 1.54 17.92 14.57
N GLN A 58 1.93 19.18 14.75
CA GLN A 58 1.19 20.14 15.58
C GLN A 58 0.05 20.85 14.83
N THR A 59 0.03 20.77 13.49
CA THR A 59 -1.03 21.38 12.68
C THR A 59 -2.14 20.37 12.42
N ARG A 60 -3.34 20.65 12.93
CA ARG A 60 -4.52 19.77 12.83
C ARG A 60 -4.88 19.40 11.40
N GLU A 61 -4.75 20.34 10.46
CA GLU A 61 -5.07 20.14 9.03
C GLU A 61 -4.17 19.10 8.34
N LEU A 62 -2.99 18.82 8.91
CA LEU A 62 -2.03 17.86 8.37
C LEU A 62 -2.10 16.50 9.07
N GLN A 63 -3.00 16.33 10.04
CA GLN A 63 -3.11 15.10 10.80
C GLN A 63 -3.85 14.01 10.00
N PRO A 64 -3.37 12.75 10.06
CA PRO A 64 -4.03 11.65 9.41
C PRO A 64 -5.31 11.28 10.16
N LEU A 65 -6.19 10.54 9.47
CA LEU A 65 -7.50 10.15 9.98
C LEU A 65 -7.47 9.56 11.41
N PRO A 66 -6.57 8.61 11.77
CA PRO A 66 -6.55 8.06 13.13
C PRO A 66 -6.27 9.10 14.21
N ALA A 67 -5.49 10.14 13.90
CA ALA A 67 -5.21 11.23 14.83
C ALA A 67 -6.44 12.12 15.03
N GLY A 68 -7.17 12.44 13.95
CA GLY A 68 -8.45 13.14 14.05
C GLY A 68 -9.52 12.35 14.80
N LEU A 69 -9.55 11.01 14.66
CA LEU A 69 -10.49 10.16 15.41
C LEU A 69 -10.26 10.22 16.93
N ASN A 70 -9.02 10.44 17.38
CA ASN A 70 -8.70 10.57 18.79
C ASN A 70 -9.33 11.83 19.42
N GLU A 71 -9.69 12.85 18.63
CA GLU A 71 -10.33 14.06 19.14
C GLU A 71 -11.75 13.83 19.65
N PHE A 72 -12.42 12.75 19.21
CA PHE A 72 -13.75 12.37 19.71
C PHE A 72 -13.70 11.71 21.11
N ILE A 73 -12.49 11.44 21.62
CA ILE A 73 -12.25 10.91 22.96
C ILE A 73 -11.97 12.11 23.88
N GLY A 74 -13.02 12.65 24.48
CA GLY A 74 -12.92 13.73 25.47
C GLY A 74 -12.60 13.22 26.88
N TYR A 75 -12.26 14.16 27.78
CA TYR A 75 -11.93 13.84 29.17
C TYR A 75 -13.12 13.28 29.99
N GLN A 76 -14.35 13.75 29.71
CA GLN A 76 -15.55 13.36 30.46
C GLN A 76 -16.48 12.40 29.70
N SER A 77 -16.38 12.37 28.37
CA SER A 77 -17.28 11.60 27.51
C SER A 77 -16.63 11.31 26.16
N VAL A 78 -17.01 10.19 25.56
CA VAL A 78 -16.59 9.79 24.21
C VAL A 78 -17.78 9.90 23.25
N ASN A 79 -17.59 10.63 22.15
CA ASN A 79 -18.60 10.79 21.11
C ASN A 79 -18.58 9.60 20.14
N TRP A 80 -19.07 8.45 20.59
CA TRP A 80 -19.04 7.20 19.80
C TRP A 80 -19.72 7.32 18.43
N ASN A 81 -20.86 8.02 18.36
CA ASN A 81 -21.64 8.13 17.13
C ASN A 81 -20.87 8.88 16.03
N GLU A 82 -20.28 10.03 16.39
CA GLU A 82 -19.49 10.85 15.46
C GLU A 82 -18.18 10.15 15.07
N MET A 83 -17.52 9.51 16.04
CA MET A 83 -16.29 8.75 15.80
C MET A 83 -16.54 7.60 14.82
N MET A 84 -17.62 6.83 14.98
CA MET A 84 -17.96 5.72 14.09
C MET A 84 -18.35 6.20 12.70
N ALA A 85 -19.10 7.31 12.59
CA ALA A 85 -19.42 7.92 11.30
C ALA A 85 -18.15 8.39 10.56
N ALA A 86 -17.23 9.06 11.27
CA ALA A 86 -15.95 9.49 10.72
C ALA A 86 -15.06 8.30 10.31
N ALA A 87 -15.04 7.23 11.12
CA ALA A 87 -14.28 6.02 10.81
C ALA A 87 -14.83 5.31 9.55
N LEU A 88 -16.15 5.21 9.39
CA LEU A 88 -16.78 4.65 8.20
C LEU A 88 -16.39 5.43 6.93
N VAL A 89 -16.48 6.75 6.97
CA VAL A 89 -16.07 7.61 5.85
C VAL A 89 -14.57 7.47 5.57
N GLY A 90 -13.75 7.42 6.62
CA GLY A 90 -12.31 7.29 6.52
C GLY A 90 -11.81 5.94 5.97
N VAL A 91 -12.61 4.87 6.06
CA VAL A 91 -12.27 3.56 5.46
C VAL A 91 -12.59 3.51 3.96
N LEU A 92 -13.43 4.41 3.43
CA LEU A 92 -13.83 4.42 2.02
C LEU A 92 -12.65 4.42 1.03
N PRO A 93 -11.59 5.25 1.18
CA PRO A 93 -10.49 5.26 0.23
C PRO A 93 -9.77 3.91 0.17
N VAL A 94 -9.59 3.27 1.32
CA VAL A 94 -8.97 1.93 1.41
C VAL A 94 -9.86 0.89 0.72
N MET A 95 -11.18 0.96 0.92
CA MET A 95 -12.12 0.07 0.23
C MET A 95 -12.08 0.24 -1.29
N VAL A 96 -12.06 1.49 -1.76
CA VAL A 96 -11.98 1.78 -3.21
C VAL A 96 -10.71 1.17 -3.81
N ILE A 97 -9.55 1.39 -3.16
CA ILE A 97 -8.28 0.78 -3.57
C ILE A 97 -8.40 -0.74 -3.57
N PHE A 98 -8.93 -1.32 -2.51
CA PHE A 98 -9.10 -2.77 -2.42
C PHE A 98 -9.98 -3.33 -3.56
N LEU A 99 -11.11 -2.69 -3.88
CA LEU A 99 -12.01 -3.16 -4.95
C LEU A 99 -11.33 -3.22 -6.32
N PHE A 100 -10.47 -2.25 -6.64
CA PHE A 100 -9.74 -2.23 -7.91
C PHE A 100 -8.53 -3.17 -7.92
N LEU A 101 -7.89 -3.36 -6.77
CA LEU A 101 -6.60 -4.04 -6.65
C LEU A 101 -6.69 -5.48 -6.10
N GLN A 102 -7.86 -5.91 -5.62
CA GLN A 102 -8.09 -7.25 -5.03
C GLN A 102 -7.59 -8.39 -5.92
N LYS A 103 -7.77 -8.31 -7.24
CA LYS A 103 -7.31 -9.37 -8.17
C LYS A 103 -5.78 -9.51 -8.16
N TYR A 104 -5.05 -8.41 -8.01
CA TYR A 104 -3.59 -8.39 -7.93
C TYR A 104 -3.11 -8.77 -6.54
N LEU A 105 -3.84 -8.39 -5.49
CA LEU A 105 -3.54 -8.77 -4.11
C LEU A 105 -3.67 -10.28 -3.90
N VAL A 106 -4.78 -10.88 -4.37
CA VAL A 106 -5.00 -12.32 -4.29
C VAL A 106 -3.93 -13.07 -5.09
N ALA A 107 -3.63 -12.63 -6.32
CA ALA A 107 -2.58 -13.24 -7.13
C ALA A 107 -1.18 -13.12 -6.49
N GLY A 108 -0.89 -11.98 -5.85
CA GLY A 108 0.39 -11.74 -5.17
C GLY A 108 0.58 -12.61 -3.93
N LEU A 109 -0.46 -12.75 -3.12
CA LEU A 109 -0.47 -13.57 -1.90
C LEU A 109 -0.34 -15.07 -2.24
N THR A 110 -1.07 -15.55 -3.25
CA THR A 110 -1.04 -16.97 -3.65
C THR A 110 0.24 -17.35 -4.39
N ALA A 111 0.77 -16.46 -5.22
CA ALA A 111 2.01 -16.74 -5.93
C ALA A 111 3.20 -16.91 -4.96
N GLY A 112 3.17 -16.32 -3.76
CA GLY A 112 4.20 -16.52 -2.73
C GLY A 112 4.02 -17.78 -1.88
N ALA A 113 2.85 -18.41 -1.93
CA ALA A 113 2.50 -19.60 -1.16
C ALA A 113 2.92 -20.91 -1.84
N VAL A 114 3.09 -20.92 -3.16
CA VAL A 114 3.62 -22.06 -3.90
C VAL A 114 5.13 -21.90 -4.02
N LYS A 115 5.83 -22.70 -3.22
CA LYS A 115 7.29 -22.83 -3.20
C LYS A 115 7.68 -23.86 -4.26
N GLU A 116 8.41 -23.43 -5.29
CA GLU A 116 9.42 -24.27 -5.96
C GLU A 116 10.78 -23.61 -5.77
#